data_AF-A0A963SNF4-F1
#
_entry.id   AF-A0A963SNF4-F1
#
_cell.length_a   1.000
_cell.length_b   1.000
_cell.length_c   1.000
_cell.angle_alpha   90.00
_cell.angle_beta   90.00
_cell.angle_gamma   90.00
#
_symmetry.space_group_name_H-M   'P 1'
#
loop_
_entity.id
_entity.type
_entity.pdbx_description
1 polymer ?
#
loop_
_entity_poly.entity_id
_entity_poly.type
_entity_poly.pdbx_seq_one_letter_code
_entity_poly.pdbx_strand_id
1 'polypeptide(L)'
;DQSIYSWRGAEVANILRFEKDFPGAKVVRLEQNYRSTPHILGAASGLIDANSQRLGKTLWTEAKGGDKLRVIGVWDAPEEARRVGEEIERLEREGAPLDKIAILVRAQYQTREIEDRFIQIGLNYRIIGGFRFYERAEIRDALAYLRVIAQPQDDLAFERIYNQPKRGLGAKTLEKMHIGARRMGMPLAAAALQLADSDELPKRAAGTIGALMRQFLHWREQAEKITPSELLRQVLDETGYMAMLEAEKTAEAKGRIENLSELARAMEDYETLGDFLEHVSLVMDNDRNDDGEKVTIMTIHAAKGLEFDNIFCVGWEEGVFPSQRALDEGGLASLEEERRLAYVAITRARRRCTITHAANRRIYGQWTSSIPSRFIEELPAEHIEQETTLTGGASMWQANWSEREDPFAHVSRDRPERSSSRGPGWQRALSTGYEKAPARVRETTRSAASFAAKPRADISIGARVFHEKFGFGTVTDQEGNKLEIEFEHAGTKRVLDSFVSLTE
;
A
#
# COMPACT_ATOMS: atom_id res chain seq x y z
N ASP A 1 19.20 -15.99 -17.41
CA ASP A 1 19.17 -14.60 -16.89
C ASP A 1 17.78 -13.96 -16.83
N GLN A 2 16.85 -14.23 -17.76
CA GLN A 2 15.51 -13.59 -17.76
C GLN A 2 14.33 -14.56 -17.53
N SER A 3 14.58 -15.74 -16.97
CA SER A 3 13.51 -16.65 -16.55
C SER A 3 13.07 -16.29 -15.14
N ILE A 4 11.81 -15.87 -14.98
CA ILE A 4 11.23 -15.28 -13.76
C ILE A 4 9.78 -15.77 -13.50
N TYR A 5 9.43 -16.94 -14.05
CA TYR A 5 8.09 -17.51 -13.95
C TYR A 5 8.12 -18.96 -13.46
N SER A 6 9.09 -19.33 -12.61
CA SER A 6 9.19 -20.71 -12.11
C SER A 6 7.94 -21.12 -11.32
N TRP A 7 7.33 -20.17 -10.61
CA TRP A 7 6.06 -20.34 -9.89
C TRP A 7 4.87 -20.69 -10.80
N ARG A 8 4.99 -20.47 -12.12
CA ARG A 8 4.04 -20.94 -13.15
C ARG A 8 4.50 -22.22 -13.85
N GLY A 9 5.53 -22.90 -13.33
CA GLY A 9 6.11 -24.12 -13.89
C GLY A 9 7.20 -23.88 -14.94
N ALA A 10 7.77 -22.67 -15.06
CA ALA A 10 8.86 -22.44 -16.00
C ALA A 10 10.20 -23.01 -15.49
N GLU A 11 10.77 -23.98 -16.22
CA GLU A 11 12.08 -24.56 -15.87
C GLU A 11 13.23 -23.92 -16.65
N VAL A 12 14.19 -23.32 -15.93
CA VAL A 12 15.45 -22.81 -16.51
C VAL A 12 16.27 -23.95 -17.14
N ALA A 13 16.17 -25.15 -16.58
CA ALA A 13 16.87 -26.32 -17.07
C ALA A 13 16.57 -26.66 -18.54
N ASN A 14 15.41 -26.23 -19.09
CA ASN A 14 15.05 -26.49 -20.48
C ASN A 14 16.01 -25.81 -21.46
N ILE A 15 16.40 -24.55 -21.20
CA ILE A 15 17.37 -23.88 -22.06
C ILE A 15 18.80 -24.35 -21.79
N LEU A 16 19.13 -24.71 -20.54
CA LEU A 16 20.46 -25.21 -20.19
C LEU A 16 20.75 -26.59 -20.78
N ARG A 17 19.72 -27.42 -20.97
CA ARG A 17 19.83 -28.77 -21.55
C ARG A 17 19.66 -28.81 -23.07
N PHE A 18 19.35 -27.67 -23.71
CA PHE A 18 18.99 -27.62 -25.13
C PHE A 18 20.03 -28.29 -26.05
N GLU A 19 21.33 -28.06 -25.81
CA GLU A 19 22.40 -28.69 -26.61
C GLU A 19 22.50 -30.21 -26.40
N LYS A 20 22.08 -30.72 -25.23
CA LYS A 20 22.02 -32.16 -24.93
C LYS A 20 20.80 -32.81 -25.56
N ASP A 21 19.65 -32.14 -25.49
CA ASP A 21 18.38 -32.65 -26.02
C ASP A 21 18.36 -32.61 -27.55
N PHE A 22 19.08 -31.66 -28.18
CA PHE A 22 19.21 -31.51 -29.62
C PHE A 22 20.68 -31.50 -30.07
N PRO A 23 21.33 -32.67 -30.14
CA PRO A 23 22.71 -32.77 -30.63
C PRO A 23 22.84 -32.20 -32.05
N GLY A 24 23.80 -31.28 -32.26
CA GLY A 24 24.02 -30.60 -33.54
C GLY A 24 23.28 -29.28 -33.71
N ALA A 25 22.54 -28.81 -32.70
CA ALA A 25 21.93 -27.48 -32.70
C ALA A 25 23.00 -26.37 -32.80
N LYS A 26 22.74 -25.36 -33.65
CA LYS A 26 23.60 -24.18 -33.77
C LYS A 26 23.23 -23.16 -32.69
N VAL A 27 24.18 -22.82 -31.83
CA VAL A 27 24.01 -21.79 -30.80
C VAL A 27 24.50 -20.44 -31.32
N VAL A 28 23.62 -19.44 -31.32
CA VAL A 28 23.95 -18.05 -31.65
C VAL A 28 23.71 -17.20 -30.41
N ARG A 29 24.74 -16.49 -29.94
CA ARG A 29 24.63 -15.58 -28.79
C ARG A 29 24.50 -14.14 -29.30
N LEU A 30 23.43 -13.47 -28.87
CA LEU A 30 23.24 -12.04 -29.11
C LEU A 30 23.76 -11.28 -27.90
N GLU A 31 24.93 -10.69 -28.04
CA GLU A 31 25.66 -10.04 -26.94
C GLU A 31 25.60 -8.51 -27.00
N GLN A 32 25.22 -7.94 -28.14
CA GLN A 32 25.04 -6.50 -28.26
C GLN A 32 23.66 -6.06 -27.73
N ASN A 33 23.67 -5.15 -26.76
CA ASN A 33 22.51 -4.49 -26.20
C ASN A 33 22.35 -3.10 -26.83
N TYR A 34 21.17 -2.84 -27.39
CA TYR A 34 20.84 -1.56 -28.04
C TYR A 34 19.94 -0.66 -27.18
N ARG A 35 19.56 -1.11 -25.98
CA ARG A 35 18.58 -0.44 -25.12
C ARG A 35 19.26 0.48 -24.11
N SER A 36 20.19 -0.08 -23.36
CA SER A 36 20.68 0.46 -22.09
C SER A 36 22.07 1.04 -22.23
N THR A 37 22.35 2.07 -21.43
CA THR A 37 23.68 2.67 -21.29
C THR A 37 24.70 1.68 -20.69
N PRO A 38 26.00 1.93 -20.89
CA PRO A 38 27.09 1.17 -20.27
C PRO A 38 26.94 0.96 -18.76
N HIS A 39 26.61 2.00 -17.99
CA HIS A 39 26.50 1.88 -16.53
C HIS A 39 25.34 0.98 -16.10
N ILE A 40 24.18 1.09 -16.75
CA ILE A 40 23.03 0.20 -16.53
C ILE A 40 23.39 -1.25 -16.84
N LEU A 41 24.06 -1.47 -17.97
CA LEU A 41 24.44 -2.82 -18.41
C LEU A 41 25.52 -3.44 -17.52
N GLY A 42 26.50 -2.64 -17.11
CA GLY A 42 27.57 -3.06 -16.20
C GLY A 42 27.03 -3.43 -14.83
N ALA A 43 26.15 -2.60 -14.26
CA ALA A 43 25.49 -2.91 -12.98
C ALA A 43 24.66 -4.20 -13.04
N ALA A 44 23.84 -4.36 -14.10
CA ALA A 44 23.05 -5.57 -14.29
C ALA A 44 23.93 -6.82 -14.48
N SER A 45 25.04 -6.68 -15.21
CA SER A 45 25.98 -7.80 -15.45
C SER A 45 26.65 -8.24 -14.16
N GLY A 46 27.20 -7.30 -13.37
CA GLY A 46 27.80 -7.63 -12.07
C GLY A 46 26.81 -8.30 -11.12
N LEU A 47 25.56 -7.82 -11.08
CA LEU A 47 24.51 -8.43 -10.27
C LEU A 47 24.22 -9.88 -10.66
N ILE A 48 24.05 -10.17 -11.96
CA ILE A 48 23.66 -11.51 -12.44
C ILE A 48 24.83 -12.50 -12.43
N ASP A 49 26.07 -12.02 -12.41
CA ASP A 49 27.28 -12.86 -12.39
C ASP A 49 27.37 -13.73 -11.13
N ALA A 50 26.73 -13.33 -10.04
CA ALA A 50 26.64 -14.11 -8.81
C ALA A 50 25.72 -15.36 -8.90
N ASN A 51 24.95 -15.53 -9.99
CA ASN A 51 24.19 -16.78 -10.21
C ASN A 51 25.07 -17.89 -10.77
N SER A 52 24.97 -19.07 -10.17
CA SER A 52 25.74 -20.26 -10.55
C SER A 52 25.20 -20.95 -11.79
N GLN A 53 23.88 -20.97 -11.99
CA GLN A 53 23.22 -21.66 -13.11
C GLN A 53 22.87 -20.72 -14.27
N ARG A 54 23.85 -20.43 -15.13
CA ARG A 54 23.67 -19.60 -16.34
C ARG A 54 24.43 -20.12 -17.56
N LEU A 55 23.92 -19.78 -18.75
CA LEU A 55 24.69 -19.85 -19.99
C LEU A 55 25.51 -18.57 -20.06
N GLY A 56 26.81 -18.67 -19.78
CA GLY A 56 27.72 -17.53 -19.76
C GLY A 56 27.61 -16.70 -21.05
N LYS A 57 27.20 -15.44 -20.88
CA LYS A 57 27.16 -14.40 -21.93
C LYS A 57 27.53 -13.08 -21.29
N THR A 58 28.25 -12.25 -22.05
CA THR A 58 28.64 -10.90 -21.63
C THR A 58 27.96 -9.92 -22.56
N LEU A 59 27.05 -9.10 -22.01
CA LEU A 59 26.39 -8.09 -22.82
C LEU A 59 27.27 -6.84 -22.92
N TRP A 60 27.29 -6.21 -24.10
CA TRP A 60 27.98 -4.94 -24.34
C TRP A 60 27.08 -3.97 -25.13
N THR A 61 27.40 -2.68 -25.15
CA THR A 61 26.61 -1.65 -25.85
C THR A 61 27.51 -0.67 -26.59
N GLU A 62 27.06 -0.14 -27.72
CA GLU A 62 27.75 0.92 -28.48
C GLU A 62 27.45 2.33 -27.94
N ALA A 63 26.44 2.46 -27.06
CA ALA A 63 26.13 3.72 -26.43
C ALA A 63 27.32 4.22 -25.61
N LYS A 64 27.60 5.53 -25.67
CA LYS A 64 28.70 6.16 -24.93
C LYS A 64 28.17 6.97 -23.76
N GLY A 65 28.85 6.89 -22.62
CA GLY A 65 28.49 7.63 -21.40
C GLY A 65 27.23 7.08 -20.74
N GLY A 66 26.38 7.98 -20.24
CA GLY A 66 25.19 7.64 -19.45
C GLY A 66 25.42 7.86 -17.95
N ASP A 67 24.33 8.01 -17.23
CA ASP A 67 24.36 8.26 -15.80
C ASP A 67 24.61 6.94 -15.05
N LYS A 68 25.35 7.00 -13.93
CA LYS A 68 25.44 5.89 -13.00
C LYS A 68 24.07 5.60 -12.40
N LEU A 69 23.84 4.36 -11.96
CA LEU A 69 22.61 4.05 -11.24
C LEU A 69 22.66 4.77 -9.89
N ARG A 70 21.59 5.46 -9.53
CA ARG A 70 21.47 6.08 -8.21
C ARG A 70 20.85 5.08 -7.26
N VAL A 71 21.47 4.86 -6.11
CA VAL A 71 20.93 4.07 -5.01
C VAL A 71 20.68 5.03 -3.85
N ILE A 72 19.42 5.14 -3.43
CA ILE A 72 19.00 6.11 -2.42
C ILE A 72 18.42 5.38 -1.21
N GLY A 73 19.06 5.55 -0.06
CA GLY A 73 18.53 5.11 1.23
C GLY A 73 17.66 6.19 1.87
N VAL A 74 16.43 5.83 2.24
CA VAL A 74 15.44 6.71 2.89
C VAL A 74 14.95 6.15 4.23
N TRP A 75 14.39 6.99 5.09
CA TRP A 75 13.93 6.58 6.42
C TRP A 75 12.75 5.62 6.36
N ASP A 76 11.74 5.95 5.56
CA ASP A 76 10.49 5.18 5.48
C ASP A 76 9.87 5.17 4.08
N ALA A 77 8.81 4.34 3.92
CA ALA A 77 8.09 4.21 2.67
C ALA A 77 7.37 5.50 2.21
N PRO A 78 6.77 6.32 3.10
CA PRO A 78 6.28 7.64 2.71
C PRO A 78 7.38 8.57 2.18
N GLU A 79 8.58 8.59 2.78
CA GLU A 79 9.73 9.34 2.26
C GLU A 79 10.16 8.81 0.89
N GLU A 80 10.19 7.49 0.70
CA GLU A 80 10.44 6.87 -0.60
C GLU A 80 9.49 7.40 -1.67
N ALA A 81 8.18 7.40 -1.40
CA ALA A 81 7.17 7.91 -2.30
C ALA A 81 7.36 9.41 -2.60
N ARG A 82 7.64 10.23 -1.57
CA ARG A 82 7.94 11.66 -1.74
C ARG A 82 9.13 11.90 -2.67
N ARG A 83 10.25 11.21 -2.43
CA ARG A 83 11.48 11.32 -3.24
C ARG A 83 11.26 10.90 -4.68
N VAL A 84 10.53 9.81 -4.91
CA VAL A 84 10.17 9.36 -6.25
C VAL A 84 9.30 10.41 -6.95
N GLY A 85 8.30 10.98 -6.27
CA GLY A 85 7.48 12.07 -6.79
C GLY A 85 8.30 13.30 -7.18
N GLU A 86 9.16 13.79 -6.28
CA GLU A 86 10.02 14.96 -6.50
C GLU A 86 10.98 14.76 -7.70
N GLU A 87 11.56 13.56 -7.82
CA GLU A 87 12.44 13.24 -8.94
C GLU A 87 11.67 13.23 -10.26
N ILE A 88 10.45 12.67 -10.28
CA ILE A 88 9.61 12.66 -11.48
C ILE A 88 9.18 14.07 -11.86
N GLU A 89 8.79 14.91 -10.91
CA GLU A 89 8.50 16.33 -11.18
C GLU A 89 9.73 17.07 -11.69
N ARG A 90 10.94 16.72 -11.22
CA ARG A 90 12.19 17.26 -11.78
C ARG A 90 12.40 16.80 -13.22
N LEU A 91 12.24 15.52 -13.52
CA LEU A 91 12.35 14.97 -14.86
C LEU A 91 11.31 15.58 -15.81
N GLU A 92 10.07 15.78 -15.34
CA GLU A 92 9.02 16.45 -16.10
C GLU A 92 9.39 17.91 -16.42
N ARG A 93 9.97 18.63 -15.45
CA ARG A 93 10.51 19.99 -15.67
C ARG A 93 11.68 20.02 -16.66
N GLU A 94 12.49 18.96 -16.68
CA GLU A 94 13.55 18.76 -17.68
C GLU A 94 13.00 18.38 -19.07
N GLY A 95 11.68 18.20 -19.21
CA GLY A 95 11.01 17.84 -20.47
C GLY A 95 10.93 16.35 -20.74
N ALA A 96 11.15 15.49 -19.74
CA ALA A 96 10.94 14.06 -19.89
C ALA A 96 9.43 13.74 -19.95
N PRO A 97 8.95 13.03 -20.97
CA PRO A 97 7.55 12.66 -21.07
C PRO A 97 7.20 11.57 -20.03
N LEU A 98 6.02 11.69 -19.40
CA LEU A 98 5.64 10.80 -18.29
C LEU A 98 5.45 9.35 -18.75
N ASP A 99 5.12 9.13 -20.02
CA ASP A 99 4.96 7.81 -20.63
C ASP A 99 6.28 7.01 -20.75
N LYS A 100 7.43 7.70 -20.65
CA LYS A 100 8.78 7.10 -20.61
C LYS A 100 9.31 6.92 -19.19
N ILE A 101 8.46 7.08 -18.18
CA ILE A 101 8.80 6.88 -16.78
C ILE A 101 8.01 5.68 -16.24
N ALA A 102 8.71 4.75 -15.57
CA ALA A 102 8.04 3.67 -14.85
C ALA A 102 8.61 3.44 -13.45
N ILE A 103 7.73 2.98 -12.58
CA ILE A 103 8.00 2.56 -11.21
C ILE A 103 7.77 1.06 -11.11
N LEU A 104 8.80 0.34 -10.70
CA LEU A 104 8.80 -1.10 -10.58
C LEU A 104 8.73 -1.51 -9.11
N VAL A 105 7.64 -2.18 -8.74
CA VAL A 105 7.43 -2.75 -7.40
C VAL A 105 7.63 -4.27 -7.42
N ARG A 106 8.07 -4.87 -6.31
CA ARG A 106 8.14 -6.33 -6.18
C ARG A 106 6.76 -6.94 -5.93
N ALA A 107 5.92 -6.25 -5.16
CA ALA A 107 4.59 -6.68 -4.76
C ALA A 107 3.57 -5.53 -4.87
N GLN A 108 2.31 -5.88 -5.13
CA GLN A 108 1.25 -4.89 -5.37
C GLN A 108 0.93 -4.01 -4.17
N TYR A 109 1.16 -4.46 -2.93
CA TYR A 109 0.90 -3.63 -1.75
C TYR A 109 1.79 -2.37 -1.70
N GLN A 110 2.95 -2.40 -2.37
CA GLN A 110 3.88 -1.27 -2.42
C GLN A 110 3.39 -0.11 -3.29
N THR A 111 2.40 -0.33 -4.17
CA THR A 111 1.91 0.75 -5.04
C THR A 111 1.25 1.86 -4.25
N ARG A 112 0.60 1.51 -3.14
CA ARG A 112 -0.27 2.39 -2.38
C ARG A 112 0.38 3.72 -1.97
N GLU A 113 1.51 3.68 -1.26
CA GLU A 113 2.17 4.90 -0.77
C GLU A 113 2.56 5.84 -1.93
N ILE A 114 2.89 5.25 -3.09
CA ILE A 114 3.22 5.96 -4.31
C ILE A 114 1.97 6.55 -4.95
N GLU A 115 0.89 5.79 -5.03
CA GLU A 115 -0.42 6.26 -5.48
C GLU A 115 -0.87 7.45 -4.63
N ASP A 116 -0.89 7.30 -3.30
CA ASP A 116 -1.30 8.33 -2.35
C ASP A 116 -0.47 9.62 -2.54
N ARG A 117 0.85 9.51 -2.71
CA ARG A 117 1.69 10.66 -3.01
C ARG A 117 1.35 11.30 -4.36
N PHE A 118 1.16 10.51 -5.40
CA PHE A 118 0.86 11.00 -6.74
C PHE A 118 -0.49 11.71 -6.80
N ILE A 119 -1.47 11.19 -6.07
CA ILE A 119 -2.76 11.83 -5.86
C ILE A 119 -2.57 13.19 -5.19
N GLN A 120 -1.82 13.25 -4.09
CA GLN A 120 -1.58 14.50 -3.34
C GLN A 120 -0.97 15.60 -4.21
N ILE A 121 0.02 15.27 -5.04
CA ILE A 121 0.68 16.26 -5.92
C ILE A 121 -0.05 16.45 -7.26
N GLY A 122 -1.03 15.61 -7.58
CA GLY A 122 -1.78 15.64 -8.84
C GLY A 122 -0.94 15.18 -10.04
N LEU A 123 -0.14 14.13 -9.85
CA LEU A 123 0.69 13.50 -10.88
C LEU A 123 -0.06 12.34 -11.52
N ASN A 124 -0.18 12.38 -12.85
CA ASN A 124 -0.95 11.40 -13.61
C ASN A 124 -0.21 10.06 -13.70
N TYR A 125 -0.90 8.98 -13.31
CA TYR A 125 -0.32 7.64 -13.30
C TYR A 125 -1.29 6.56 -13.79
N ARG A 126 -0.74 5.39 -14.08
CA ARG A 126 -1.49 4.17 -14.40
C ARG A 126 -0.83 2.96 -13.78
N ILE A 127 -1.62 1.93 -13.47
CA ILE A 127 -1.12 0.64 -12.98
C ILE A 127 -1.25 -0.44 -14.05
N ILE A 128 -0.18 -1.21 -14.28
CA ILE A 128 -0.20 -2.39 -15.16
C ILE A 128 -0.14 -3.68 -14.34
N GLY A 129 -1.05 -4.61 -14.63
CA GLY A 129 -1.08 -5.94 -14.01
C GLY A 129 -1.87 -6.01 -12.70
N GLY A 130 -2.76 -5.04 -12.46
CA GLY A 130 -3.69 -5.00 -11.33
C GLY A 130 -4.67 -3.83 -11.48
N PHE A 131 -5.75 -3.82 -10.68
CA PHE A 131 -6.61 -2.65 -10.52
C PHE A 131 -5.93 -1.62 -9.60
N ARG A 132 -6.22 -0.33 -9.80
CA ARG A 132 -5.86 0.69 -8.80
C ARG A 132 -6.46 0.35 -7.46
N PHE A 133 -5.87 0.83 -6.37
CA PHE A 133 -6.30 0.45 -5.03
C PHE A 133 -7.81 0.64 -4.82
N TYR A 134 -8.33 1.83 -5.14
CA TYR A 134 -9.75 2.18 -5.01
C TYR A 134 -10.68 1.49 -6.03
N GLU A 135 -10.12 0.85 -7.06
CA GLU A 135 -10.86 0.12 -8.08
C GLU A 135 -11.06 -1.35 -7.74
N ARG A 136 -10.43 -1.89 -6.70
CA ARG A 136 -10.59 -3.29 -6.30
C ARG A 136 -12.01 -3.56 -5.82
N ALA A 137 -12.54 -4.76 -6.05
CA ALA A 137 -13.95 -5.07 -5.82
C ALA A 137 -14.36 -4.90 -4.35
N GLU A 138 -13.53 -5.44 -3.45
CA GLU A 138 -13.67 -5.34 -2.00
C GLU A 138 -13.57 -3.90 -1.50
N ILE A 139 -12.68 -3.09 -2.09
CA ILE A 139 -12.52 -1.68 -1.75
C ILE A 139 -13.73 -0.88 -2.20
N ARG A 140 -14.23 -1.10 -3.44
CA ARG A 140 -15.45 -0.45 -3.92
C ARG A 140 -16.68 -0.83 -3.11
N ASP A 141 -16.77 -2.07 -2.62
CA ASP A 141 -17.87 -2.49 -1.73
C ASP A 141 -17.81 -1.74 -0.39
N ALA A 142 -16.63 -1.70 0.24
CA ALA A 142 -16.40 -0.94 1.47
C ALA A 142 -16.74 0.55 1.29
N LEU A 143 -16.25 1.18 0.21
CA LEU A 143 -16.56 2.57 -0.13
C LEU A 143 -18.05 2.78 -0.38
N ALA A 144 -18.76 1.82 -0.99
CA ALA A 144 -20.20 1.94 -1.19
C ALA A 144 -20.99 1.91 0.13
N TYR A 145 -20.58 1.11 1.12
CA TYR A 145 -21.16 1.21 2.46
C TYR A 145 -20.95 2.59 3.07
N LEU A 146 -19.71 3.07 3.06
CA LEU A 146 -19.33 4.38 3.59
C LEU A 146 -20.10 5.52 2.89
N ARG A 147 -20.26 5.45 1.57
CA ARG A 147 -21.05 6.40 0.78
C ARG A 147 -22.53 6.39 1.14
N VAL A 148 -23.15 5.23 1.37
CA VAL A 148 -24.56 5.17 1.79
C VAL A 148 -24.75 5.67 3.23
N ILE A 149 -23.74 5.50 4.10
CA ILE A 149 -23.71 6.09 5.44
C ILE A 149 -23.69 7.61 5.33
N ALA A 150 -22.72 8.18 4.60
CA ALA A 150 -22.57 9.62 4.42
C ALA A 150 -23.69 10.27 3.59
N GLN A 151 -24.16 9.57 2.55
CA GLN A 151 -25.13 10.04 1.57
C GLN A 151 -26.25 9.00 1.35
N PRO A 152 -27.35 9.07 2.14
CA PRO A 152 -28.47 8.12 2.08
C PRO A 152 -29.14 7.96 0.71
N GLN A 153 -29.04 8.97 -0.14
CA GLN A 153 -29.64 9.05 -1.47
C GLN A 153 -28.74 8.51 -2.59
N ASP A 154 -27.59 7.91 -2.25
CA ASP A 154 -26.68 7.31 -3.22
C ASP A 154 -27.19 5.95 -3.72
N ASP A 155 -28.08 5.99 -4.71
CA ASP A 155 -28.73 4.80 -5.27
C ASP A 155 -27.73 3.80 -5.86
N LEU A 156 -26.67 4.30 -6.52
CA LEU A 156 -25.65 3.45 -7.14
C LEU A 156 -24.81 2.72 -6.09
N ALA A 157 -24.44 3.40 -5.01
CA ALA A 157 -23.74 2.77 -3.90
C ALA A 157 -24.64 1.73 -3.23
N PHE A 158 -25.92 2.06 -2.96
CA PHE A 158 -26.85 1.12 -2.35
C PHE A 158 -27.11 -0.13 -3.22
N GLU A 159 -27.33 0.05 -4.52
CA GLU A 159 -27.48 -1.05 -5.49
C GLU A 159 -26.24 -1.95 -5.57
N ARG A 160 -25.04 -1.42 -5.30
CA ARG A 160 -23.83 -2.25 -5.25
C ARG A 160 -23.84 -3.20 -4.04
N ILE A 161 -24.26 -2.71 -2.87
CA ILE A 161 -24.08 -3.44 -1.60
C ILE A 161 -25.33 -4.10 -1.03
N TYR A 162 -26.51 -3.88 -1.62
CA TYR A 162 -27.78 -4.39 -1.08
C TYR A 162 -27.74 -5.90 -0.78
N ASN A 163 -27.07 -6.69 -1.62
CA ASN A 163 -26.94 -8.14 -1.49
C ASN A 163 -25.48 -8.61 -1.41
N GLN A 164 -24.56 -7.75 -0.96
CA GLN A 164 -23.16 -8.07 -0.77
C GLN A 164 -22.72 -7.70 0.66
N PRO A 165 -22.45 -8.66 1.57
CA PRO A 165 -22.48 -10.11 1.39
C PRO A 165 -23.86 -10.66 1.03
N LYS A 166 -23.92 -11.91 0.54
CA LYS A 166 -25.18 -12.54 0.08
C LYS A 166 -26.23 -12.57 1.21
N ARG A 167 -27.33 -11.85 1.01
CA ARG A 167 -28.47 -11.74 1.94
C ARG A 167 -29.74 -12.43 1.45
N GLY A 168 -29.69 -13.05 0.26
CA GLY A 168 -30.86 -13.67 -0.36
C GLY A 168 -31.79 -12.68 -1.05
N LEU A 169 -31.31 -11.47 -1.36
CA LEU A 169 -32.03 -10.47 -2.15
C LEU A 169 -31.71 -10.67 -3.64
N GLY A 170 -32.56 -11.39 -4.35
CA GLY A 170 -32.39 -11.69 -5.78
C GLY A 170 -32.69 -10.50 -6.70
N ALA A 171 -32.40 -10.67 -8.00
CA ALA A 171 -32.62 -9.65 -9.03
C ALA A 171 -34.09 -9.14 -9.10
N LYS A 172 -35.07 -10.02 -8.87
CA LYS A 172 -36.50 -9.62 -8.83
C LYS A 172 -36.82 -8.66 -7.68
N THR A 173 -36.14 -8.80 -6.54
CA THR A 173 -36.30 -7.87 -5.42
C THR A 173 -35.73 -6.50 -5.79
N LEU A 174 -34.55 -6.48 -6.41
CA LEU A 174 -33.94 -5.24 -6.91
C LEU A 174 -34.81 -4.52 -7.94
N GLU A 175 -35.35 -5.27 -8.90
CA GLU A 175 -36.29 -4.74 -9.90
C GLU A 175 -37.52 -4.08 -9.23
N LYS A 176 -38.13 -4.74 -8.25
CA LYS A 176 -39.24 -4.18 -7.47
C LYS A 176 -38.83 -2.91 -6.72
N MET A 177 -37.63 -2.88 -6.12
CA MET A 177 -37.10 -1.69 -5.44
C MET A 177 -36.98 -0.50 -6.41
N HIS A 178 -36.44 -0.70 -7.62
CA HIS A 178 -36.37 0.37 -8.63
C HIS A 178 -37.74 0.83 -9.12
N ILE A 179 -38.68 -0.10 -9.34
CA ILE A 179 -40.05 0.25 -9.73
C ILE A 179 -40.71 1.09 -8.63
N GLY A 180 -40.58 0.69 -7.37
CA GLY A 180 -41.08 1.45 -6.23
C GLY A 180 -40.43 2.83 -6.12
N ALA A 181 -39.10 2.92 -6.23
CA ALA A 181 -38.35 4.18 -6.19
C ALA A 181 -38.85 5.18 -7.23
N ARG A 182 -39.01 4.73 -8.48
CA ARG A 182 -39.57 5.56 -9.57
C ARG A 182 -41.02 5.96 -9.32
N ARG A 183 -41.86 5.04 -8.84
CA ARG A 183 -43.28 5.29 -8.56
C ARG A 183 -43.46 6.33 -7.44
N MET A 184 -42.62 6.29 -6.42
CA MET A 184 -42.71 7.14 -5.22
C MET A 184 -41.91 8.44 -5.35
N GLY A 185 -41.02 8.55 -6.35
CA GLY A 185 -40.12 9.71 -6.49
C GLY A 185 -39.11 9.80 -5.35
N MET A 186 -38.65 8.65 -4.84
CA MET A 186 -37.75 8.55 -3.68
C MET A 186 -36.44 7.85 -4.05
N PRO A 187 -35.34 8.12 -3.33
CA PRO A 187 -34.11 7.34 -3.46
C PRO A 187 -34.36 5.85 -3.19
N LEU A 188 -33.58 4.99 -3.84
CA LEU A 188 -33.71 3.54 -3.84
C LEU A 188 -33.72 2.95 -2.43
N ALA A 189 -32.85 3.41 -1.53
CA ALA A 189 -32.79 2.93 -0.14
C ALA A 189 -34.07 3.28 0.65
N ALA A 190 -34.59 4.50 0.49
CA ALA A 190 -35.83 4.94 1.15
C ALA A 190 -37.05 4.17 0.60
N ALA A 191 -37.10 3.99 -0.72
CA ALA A 191 -38.14 3.21 -1.37
C ALA A 191 -38.11 1.73 -0.96
N ALA A 192 -36.92 1.14 -0.80
CA ALA A 192 -36.76 -0.23 -0.33
C ALA A 192 -37.34 -0.42 1.08
N LEU A 193 -37.13 0.55 1.98
CA LEU A 193 -37.71 0.53 3.32
C LEU A 193 -39.24 0.62 3.29
N GLN A 194 -39.82 1.55 2.51
CA GLN A 194 -41.28 1.63 2.37
C GLN A 194 -41.89 0.37 1.77
N LEU A 195 -41.22 -0.24 0.79
CA LEU A 195 -41.66 -1.51 0.22
C LEU A 195 -41.58 -2.66 1.23
N ALA A 196 -40.61 -2.63 2.15
CA ALA A 196 -40.47 -3.63 3.20
C ALA A 196 -41.61 -3.55 4.25
N ASP A 197 -42.17 -2.36 4.47
CA ASP A 197 -43.36 -2.15 5.32
C ASP A 197 -44.68 -2.48 4.59
N SER A 198 -44.62 -2.77 3.28
CA SER A 198 -45.76 -3.17 2.46
C SER A 198 -45.81 -4.68 2.20
N ASP A 199 -46.91 -5.17 1.65
CA ASP A 199 -47.05 -6.57 1.19
C ASP A 199 -46.47 -6.81 -0.23
N GLU A 200 -45.77 -5.83 -0.83
CA GLU A 200 -45.23 -5.96 -2.20
C GLU A 200 -43.96 -6.83 -2.27
N LEU A 201 -43.27 -7.05 -1.15
CA LEU A 201 -42.07 -7.87 -1.04
C LEU A 201 -42.33 -9.17 -0.25
N PRO A 202 -41.67 -10.30 -0.60
CA PRO A 202 -41.72 -11.50 0.22
C PRO A 202 -41.26 -11.20 1.66
N LYS A 203 -41.95 -11.74 2.68
CA LYS A 203 -41.67 -11.49 4.11
C LYS A 203 -40.18 -11.62 4.48
N ARG A 204 -39.49 -12.60 3.91
CA ARG A 204 -38.04 -12.78 4.12
C ARG A 204 -37.24 -11.59 3.58
N ALA A 205 -37.52 -11.14 2.35
CA ALA A 205 -36.83 -10.01 1.74
C ALA A 205 -37.13 -8.70 2.49
N ALA A 206 -38.39 -8.49 2.87
CA ALA A 206 -38.80 -7.35 3.70
C ALA A 206 -38.04 -7.31 5.04
N GLY A 207 -38.00 -8.43 5.77
CA GLY A 207 -37.25 -8.52 7.02
C GLY A 207 -35.74 -8.27 6.86
N THR A 208 -35.15 -8.77 5.78
CA THR A 208 -33.74 -8.54 5.45
C THR A 208 -33.45 -7.07 5.14
N ILE A 209 -34.28 -6.41 4.33
CA ILE A 209 -34.12 -4.98 4.00
C ILE A 209 -34.30 -4.13 5.27
N GLY A 210 -35.33 -4.41 6.07
CA GLY A 210 -35.55 -3.69 7.33
C GLY A 210 -34.38 -3.84 8.31
N ALA A 211 -33.77 -5.02 8.40
CA ALA A 211 -32.57 -5.24 9.21
C ALA A 211 -31.37 -4.43 8.69
N LEU A 212 -31.14 -4.43 7.37
CA LEU A 212 -30.06 -3.66 6.75
C LEU A 212 -30.25 -2.15 6.96
N MET A 213 -31.47 -1.64 6.84
CA MET A 213 -31.76 -0.22 7.05
C MET A 213 -31.54 0.22 8.50
N ARG A 214 -31.85 -0.65 9.48
CA ARG A 214 -31.52 -0.39 10.88
C ARG A 214 -30.00 -0.33 11.12
N GLN A 215 -29.23 -1.18 10.44
CA GLN A 215 -27.77 -1.12 10.52
C GLN A 215 -27.24 0.20 9.95
N PHE A 216 -27.74 0.66 8.79
CA PHE A 216 -27.35 1.96 8.24
C PHE A 216 -27.70 3.14 9.14
N LEU A 217 -28.84 3.10 9.83
CA LEU A 217 -29.18 4.14 10.81
C LEU A 217 -28.18 4.13 11.97
N HIS A 218 -27.87 2.95 12.52
CA HIS A 218 -26.88 2.79 13.58
C HIS A 218 -25.49 3.29 13.16
N TRP A 219 -25.00 2.92 11.98
CA TRP A 219 -23.70 3.37 11.50
C TRP A 219 -23.62 4.88 11.26
N ARG A 220 -24.72 5.53 10.87
CA ARG A 220 -24.77 7.01 10.78
C ARG A 220 -24.61 7.66 12.14
N GLU A 221 -25.29 7.14 13.17
CA GLU A 221 -25.13 7.64 14.54
C GLU A 221 -23.72 7.38 15.10
N GLN A 222 -23.06 6.29 14.67
CA GLN A 222 -21.66 6.02 15.05
C GLN A 222 -20.68 6.92 14.30
N ALA A 223 -20.92 7.25 13.04
CA ALA A 223 -20.04 8.09 12.24
C ALA A 223 -19.79 9.49 12.85
N GLU A 224 -20.66 9.96 13.74
CA GLU A 224 -20.49 11.21 14.49
C GLU A 224 -19.64 11.04 15.79
N LYS A 225 -19.40 9.80 16.21
CA LYS A 225 -18.83 9.45 17.53
C LYS A 225 -17.46 8.78 17.45
N ILE A 226 -17.17 8.08 16.37
CA ILE A 226 -15.94 7.30 16.19
C ILE A 226 -15.18 7.75 14.94
N THR A 227 -13.92 7.38 14.86
CA THR A 227 -13.08 7.73 13.70
C THR A 227 -13.54 7.00 12.43
N PRO A 228 -13.23 7.52 11.22
CA PRO A 228 -13.59 6.85 9.97
C PRO A 228 -13.01 5.42 9.86
N SER A 229 -11.80 5.21 10.37
CA SER A 229 -11.15 3.89 10.43
C SER A 229 -11.93 2.90 11.28
N GLU A 230 -12.33 3.29 12.49
CA GLU A 230 -13.13 2.46 13.39
C GLU A 230 -14.50 2.16 12.80
N LEU A 231 -15.14 3.16 12.19
CA LEU A 231 -16.43 3.00 11.50
C LEU A 231 -16.34 1.94 10.40
N LEU A 232 -15.31 1.99 9.55
CA LEU A 232 -15.14 0.99 8.49
C LEU A 232 -14.98 -0.42 9.06
N ARG A 233 -14.15 -0.59 10.10
CA ARG A 233 -13.96 -1.90 10.75
C ARG A 233 -15.28 -2.44 11.29
N GLN A 234 -16.02 -1.60 12.01
CA GLN A 234 -17.34 -1.96 12.55
C GLN A 234 -18.33 -2.36 11.44
N VAL A 235 -18.39 -1.59 10.35
CA VAL A 235 -19.26 -1.90 9.21
C VAL A 235 -18.89 -3.24 8.58
N LEU A 236 -17.61 -3.51 8.34
CA LEU A 236 -17.15 -4.75 7.71
C LEU A 236 -17.44 -6.00 8.57
N ASP A 237 -17.37 -5.86 9.90
CA ASP A 237 -17.69 -6.92 10.85
C ASP A 237 -19.20 -7.14 10.96
N GLU A 238 -19.98 -6.09 11.21
CA GLU A 238 -21.44 -6.17 11.43
C GLU A 238 -22.23 -6.55 10.17
N THR A 239 -21.70 -6.22 8.98
CA THR A 239 -22.28 -6.67 7.70
C THR A 239 -22.01 -8.15 7.43
N GLY A 240 -21.04 -8.76 8.12
CA GLY A 240 -20.52 -10.10 7.84
C GLY A 240 -19.58 -10.15 6.62
N TYR A 241 -19.05 -9.02 6.17
CA TYR A 241 -18.16 -8.96 5.00
C TYR A 241 -16.83 -9.66 5.27
N MET A 242 -16.22 -9.42 6.44
CA MET A 242 -15.00 -10.12 6.86
C MET A 242 -15.23 -11.62 6.95
N ALA A 243 -16.30 -12.03 7.65
CA ALA A 243 -16.65 -13.45 7.81
C ALA A 243 -16.90 -14.16 6.46
N MET A 244 -17.49 -13.46 5.49
CA MET A 244 -17.67 -13.98 4.12
C MET A 244 -16.34 -14.29 3.45
N LEU A 245 -15.37 -13.37 3.51
CA LEU A 245 -14.04 -13.58 2.91
C LEU A 245 -13.25 -14.67 3.65
N GLU A 246 -13.30 -14.69 4.99
CA GLU A 246 -12.64 -15.71 5.81
C GLU A 246 -13.15 -17.13 5.51
N ALA A 247 -14.45 -17.26 5.23
CA ALA A 247 -15.08 -18.54 4.90
C ALA A 247 -14.59 -19.13 3.56
N GLU A 248 -14.10 -18.30 2.62
CA GLU A 248 -13.59 -18.76 1.32
C GLU A 248 -12.27 -19.52 1.44
N LYS A 249 -11.45 -19.25 2.48
CA LYS A 249 -10.16 -19.93 2.77
C LYS A 249 -9.18 -20.00 1.58
N THR A 250 -9.26 -19.08 0.63
CA THR A 250 -8.34 -19.00 -0.52
C THR A 250 -7.22 -17.99 -0.29
N ALA A 251 -6.12 -18.11 -1.04
CA ALA A 251 -5.05 -17.10 -1.02
C ALA A 251 -5.54 -15.72 -1.54
N GLU A 252 -6.47 -15.73 -2.50
CA GLU A 252 -7.09 -14.51 -3.02
C GLU A 252 -7.92 -13.80 -1.94
N ALA A 253 -8.72 -14.55 -1.17
CA ALA A 253 -9.53 -13.98 -0.08
C ALA A 253 -8.65 -13.36 1.02
N LYS A 254 -7.51 -13.97 1.36
CA LYS A 254 -6.52 -13.37 2.27
C LYS A 254 -6.01 -12.02 1.75
N GLY A 255 -5.67 -11.94 0.46
CA GLY A 255 -5.25 -10.67 -0.16
C GLY A 255 -6.35 -9.59 -0.12
N ARG A 256 -7.62 -9.96 -0.29
CA ARG A 256 -8.74 -9.01 -0.16
C ARG A 256 -8.92 -8.51 1.28
N ILE A 257 -8.75 -9.37 2.27
CA ILE A 257 -8.78 -9.00 3.70
C ILE A 257 -7.63 -8.05 4.03
N GLU A 258 -6.43 -8.31 3.49
CA GLU A 258 -5.28 -7.42 3.63
C GLU A 258 -5.58 -6.05 3.00
N ASN A 259 -6.19 -6.00 1.81
CA ASN A 259 -6.58 -4.76 1.16
C ASN A 259 -7.58 -3.94 2.00
N LEU A 260 -8.59 -4.57 2.61
CA LEU A 260 -9.55 -3.91 3.48
C LEU A 260 -8.92 -3.40 4.78
N SER A 261 -7.98 -4.17 5.35
CA SER A 261 -7.20 -3.75 6.53
C SER A 261 -6.36 -2.53 6.21
N GLU A 262 -5.77 -2.51 5.01
CA GLU A 262 -5.06 -1.37 4.47
C GLU A 262 -6.01 -0.17 4.26
N LEU A 263 -7.21 -0.36 3.73
CA LEU A 263 -8.19 0.74 3.59
C LEU A 263 -8.53 1.39 4.95
N ALA A 264 -8.83 0.58 5.97
CA ALA A 264 -9.11 1.09 7.32
C ALA A 264 -7.92 1.87 7.88
N ARG A 265 -6.69 1.42 7.59
CA ARG A 265 -5.47 2.11 7.95
C ARG A 265 -5.31 3.46 7.22
N ALA A 266 -5.70 3.53 5.95
CA ALA A 266 -5.71 4.80 5.18
C ALA A 266 -6.56 5.86 5.85
N MET A 267 -7.66 5.41 6.43
CA MET A 267 -8.63 6.27 7.09
C MET A 267 -8.15 6.75 8.48
N GLU A 268 -7.00 6.28 8.99
CA GLU A 268 -6.41 6.76 10.25
C GLU A 268 -5.95 8.23 10.15
N ASP A 269 -5.58 8.68 8.94
CA ASP A 269 -5.08 10.05 8.69
C ASP A 269 -6.20 11.08 8.49
N TYR A 270 -7.48 10.67 8.56
CA TYR A 270 -8.64 11.52 8.27
C TYR A 270 -9.50 11.72 9.53
N GLU A 271 -9.85 12.97 9.82
CA GLU A 271 -10.66 13.31 10.99
C GLU A 271 -12.13 12.92 10.80
N THR A 272 -12.71 13.17 9.63
CA THR A 272 -14.11 12.88 9.35
C THR A 272 -14.29 11.95 8.15
N LEU A 273 -15.45 11.26 8.11
CA LEU A 273 -15.82 10.42 6.96
C LEU A 273 -15.95 11.25 5.68
N GLY A 274 -16.40 12.50 5.81
CA GLY A 274 -16.54 13.43 4.69
C GLY A 274 -15.20 13.73 4.02
N ASP A 275 -14.17 14.05 4.81
CA ASP A 275 -12.83 14.38 4.31
C ASP A 275 -12.23 13.22 3.51
N PHE A 276 -12.38 12.00 4.04
CA PHE A 276 -11.92 10.80 3.37
C PHE A 276 -12.66 10.55 2.04
N LEU A 277 -13.99 10.68 2.02
CA LEU A 277 -14.78 10.48 0.80
C LEU A 277 -14.51 11.56 -0.26
N GLU A 278 -14.24 12.82 0.16
CA GLU A 278 -13.82 13.88 -0.76
C GLU A 278 -12.46 13.55 -1.39
N HIS A 279 -11.49 13.11 -0.58
CA HIS A 279 -10.19 12.65 -1.09
C HIS A 279 -10.38 11.53 -2.13
N VAL A 280 -11.13 10.47 -1.79
CA VAL A 280 -11.40 9.35 -2.70
C VAL A 280 -12.08 9.80 -3.99
N SER A 281 -13.04 10.74 -3.92
CA SER A 281 -13.71 11.27 -5.11
C SER A 281 -12.72 11.99 -6.04
N LEU A 282 -11.81 12.79 -5.49
CA LEU A 282 -10.77 13.48 -6.26
C LEU A 282 -9.83 12.49 -6.96
N VAL A 283 -9.48 11.39 -6.28
CA VAL A 283 -8.68 10.30 -6.87
C VAL A 283 -9.38 9.69 -8.07
N MET A 284 -10.68 9.41 -7.92
CA MET A 284 -11.47 8.74 -8.95
C MET A 284 -11.82 9.64 -10.14
N ASP A 285 -12.00 10.95 -9.93
CA ASP A 285 -12.36 11.89 -11.00
C ASP A 285 -11.18 12.22 -11.92
N ASN A 286 -9.95 12.24 -11.40
CA ASN A 286 -8.73 12.37 -12.22
C ASN A 286 -8.62 11.25 -13.28
N ASP A 287 -9.31 10.13 -13.11
CA ASP A 287 -9.22 8.98 -14.00
C ASP A 287 -10.12 9.04 -15.23
N ARG A 288 -11.22 9.79 -15.17
CA ARG A 288 -12.22 9.82 -16.26
C ARG A 288 -11.86 10.80 -17.38
N ASN A 289 -10.93 11.72 -17.14
CA ASN A 289 -10.63 12.85 -18.06
C ASN A 289 -9.22 12.80 -18.71
N ASP A 290 -8.45 11.73 -18.55
CA ASP A 290 -7.00 11.80 -18.83
C ASP A 290 -6.53 10.92 -20.00
N ASP A 291 -6.56 11.48 -21.21
CA ASP A 291 -5.80 11.02 -22.40
C ASP A 291 -4.32 11.52 -22.38
N GLY A 292 -3.89 12.13 -21.27
CA GLY A 292 -2.53 12.67 -21.11
C GLY A 292 -1.45 11.60 -20.86
N GLU A 293 -0.20 12.05 -20.88
CA GLU A 293 0.96 11.21 -20.52
C GLU A 293 0.88 10.78 -19.04
N LYS A 294 1.18 9.51 -18.77
CA LYS A 294 1.04 8.90 -17.43
C LYS A 294 2.29 8.13 -17.03
N VAL A 295 2.72 8.32 -15.79
CA VAL A 295 3.74 7.45 -15.18
C VAL A 295 3.19 6.05 -15.03
N THR A 296 4.00 5.06 -15.39
CA THR A 296 3.55 3.67 -15.35
C THR A 296 4.06 2.96 -14.10
N ILE A 297 3.16 2.56 -13.20
CA ILE A 297 3.47 1.74 -12.02
C ILE A 297 3.17 0.28 -12.35
N MET A 298 4.10 -0.64 -12.12
CA MET A 298 3.88 -2.05 -12.39
C MET A 298 4.75 -2.96 -11.54
N THR A 299 4.37 -4.24 -11.46
CA THR A 299 5.27 -5.24 -10.85
C THR A 299 6.48 -5.49 -11.75
N ILE A 300 7.63 -5.86 -11.18
CA ILE A 300 8.82 -6.22 -11.97
C ILE A 300 8.50 -7.35 -12.97
N HIS A 301 7.63 -8.29 -12.59
CA HIS A 301 7.15 -9.36 -13.48
C HIS A 301 6.39 -8.84 -14.70
N ALA A 302 5.55 -7.82 -14.52
CA ALA A 302 4.80 -7.19 -15.61
C ALA A 302 5.69 -6.35 -16.54
N ALA A 303 6.85 -5.92 -16.06
CA ALA A 303 7.80 -5.13 -16.85
C ALA A 303 8.59 -5.94 -17.89
N LYS A 304 8.54 -7.28 -17.83
CA LYS A 304 9.29 -8.14 -18.74
C LYS A 304 8.87 -7.88 -20.20
N GLY A 305 9.84 -7.49 -21.01
CA GLY A 305 9.63 -7.16 -22.43
C GLY A 305 9.36 -5.68 -22.69
N LEU A 306 9.10 -4.87 -21.66
CA LEU A 306 8.94 -3.43 -21.76
C LEU A 306 10.28 -2.69 -21.58
N GLU A 307 10.30 -1.41 -21.91
CA GLU A 307 11.45 -0.52 -21.73
C GLU A 307 11.01 0.93 -21.53
N PHE A 308 11.74 1.67 -20.69
CA PHE A 308 11.44 3.05 -20.31
C PHE A 308 12.73 3.87 -20.23
N ASP A 309 12.65 5.18 -20.45
CA ASP A 309 13.84 6.03 -20.38
C ASP A 309 14.31 6.18 -18.93
N ASN A 310 13.37 6.31 -17.99
CA ASN A 310 13.64 6.44 -16.56
C ASN A 310 12.90 5.33 -15.79
N ILE A 311 13.63 4.56 -14.99
CA ILE A 311 13.08 3.52 -14.12
C ILE A 311 13.37 3.84 -12.67
N PHE A 312 12.34 3.74 -11.84
CA PHE A 312 12.43 3.72 -10.38
C PHE A 312 12.18 2.30 -9.87
N CYS A 313 13.16 1.75 -9.19
CA CYS A 313 13.15 0.43 -8.59
C CYS A 313 12.97 0.61 -7.07
N VAL A 314 11.74 0.48 -6.59
CA VAL A 314 11.39 0.80 -5.20
C VAL A 314 11.33 -0.43 -4.32
N GLY A 315 11.56 -0.25 -3.02
CA GLY A 315 11.48 -1.32 -2.04
C GLY A 315 12.55 -2.39 -2.17
N TRP A 316 13.80 -2.01 -2.40
CA TRP A 316 14.94 -2.92 -2.44
C TRP A 316 15.44 -3.17 -1.01
N GLU A 317 14.60 -3.83 -0.22
CA GLU A 317 14.89 -4.24 1.15
C GLU A 317 14.89 -5.75 1.32
N GLU A 318 15.68 -6.29 2.26
CA GLU A 318 15.55 -7.68 2.66
C GLU A 318 14.14 -7.97 3.21
N GLY A 319 13.61 -9.12 2.81
CA GLY A 319 12.26 -9.57 3.12
C GLY A 319 11.17 -9.03 2.18
N VAL A 320 11.39 -7.86 1.56
CA VAL A 320 10.54 -7.30 0.50
C VAL A 320 11.05 -7.76 -0.86
N PHE A 321 12.29 -7.41 -1.18
CA PHE A 321 13.00 -7.80 -2.39
C PHE A 321 14.50 -8.00 -2.14
N PRO A 322 14.97 -9.25 -1.93
CA PRO A 322 14.27 -10.51 -2.22
C PRO A 322 13.11 -10.82 -1.27
N SER A 323 12.07 -11.46 -1.80
CA SER A 323 10.89 -11.83 -1.00
C SER A 323 11.23 -12.91 0.04
N GLN A 324 10.97 -12.65 1.32
CA GLN A 324 11.25 -13.60 2.41
C GLN A 324 10.59 -14.97 2.15
N ARG A 325 9.31 -14.94 1.76
CA ARG A 325 8.53 -16.15 1.47
C ARG A 325 9.16 -16.99 0.36
N ALA A 326 9.66 -16.36 -0.70
CA ALA A 326 10.30 -17.08 -1.79
C ALA A 326 11.60 -17.76 -1.34
N LEU A 327 12.37 -17.09 -0.48
CA LEU A 327 13.60 -17.64 0.10
C LEU A 327 13.31 -18.83 1.03
N ASP A 328 12.26 -18.73 1.86
CA ASP A 328 11.87 -19.81 2.78
C ASP A 328 11.40 -21.06 2.01
N GLU A 329 10.70 -20.88 0.88
CA GLU A 329 10.13 -21.98 0.09
C GLU A 329 11.14 -22.69 -0.82
N GLY A 330 12.13 -21.97 -1.38
CA GLY A 330 13.02 -22.54 -2.42
C GLY A 330 14.51 -22.19 -2.28
N GLY A 331 14.92 -21.61 -1.15
CA GLY A 331 16.31 -21.42 -0.77
C GLY A 331 17.15 -20.73 -1.84
N LEU A 332 18.30 -21.33 -2.17
CA LEU A 332 19.25 -20.80 -3.16
C LEU A 332 18.64 -20.67 -4.56
N ALA A 333 17.81 -21.62 -5.00
CA ALA A 333 17.20 -21.56 -6.32
C ALA A 333 16.23 -20.38 -6.48
N SER A 334 15.43 -20.12 -5.44
CA SER A 334 14.56 -18.94 -5.36
C SER A 334 15.36 -17.64 -5.31
N LEU A 335 16.47 -17.63 -4.56
CA LEU A 335 17.35 -16.45 -4.52
C LEU A 335 17.92 -16.13 -5.91
N GLU A 336 18.37 -17.16 -6.65
CA GLU A 336 18.84 -16.96 -8.03
C GLU A 336 17.74 -16.42 -8.94
N GLU A 337 16.48 -16.80 -8.73
CA GLU A 337 15.35 -16.27 -9.47
C GLU A 337 14.99 -14.83 -9.09
N GLU A 338 14.97 -14.48 -7.81
CA GLU A 338 14.80 -13.10 -7.37
C GLU A 338 15.92 -12.20 -7.93
N ARG A 339 17.15 -12.72 -8.04
CA ARG A 339 18.25 -12.02 -8.73
C ARG A 339 18.00 -11.84 -10.23
N ARG A 340 17.44 -12.85 -10.91
CA ARG A 340 17.00 -12.70 -12.32
C ARG A 340 15.90 -11.64 -12.43
N LEU A 341 15.04 -11.54 -11.44
CA LEU A 341 14.01 -10.49 -11.37
C LEU A 341 14.66 -9.11 -11.22
N ALA A 342 15.67 -8.97 -10.36
CA ALA A 342 16.42 -7.72 -10.16
C ALA A 342 17.17 -7.31 -11.44
N TYR A 343 17.80 -8.28 -12.12
CA TYR A 343 18.40 -8.10 -13.44
C TYR A 343 17.37 -7.60 -14.47
N VAL A 344 16.17 -8.20 -14.49
CA VAL A 344 15.09 -7.75 -15.37
C VAL A 344 14.72 -6.31 -15.06
N ALA A 345 14.56 -5.93 -13.79
CA ALA A 345 14.21 -4.58 -13.35
C ALA A 345 15.21 -3.53 -13.86
N ILE A 346 16.51 -3.73 -13.59
CA ILE A 346 17.57 -2.80 -14.03
C ILE A 346 17.60 -2.69 -15.56
N THR A 347 17.51 -3.82 -16.27
CA THR A 347 17.58 -3.84 -17.75
C THR A 347 16.31 -3.35 -18.47
N ARG A 348 15.31 -2.86 -17.74
CA ARG A 348 14.18 -2.11 -18.33
C ARG A 348 14.55 -0.66 -18.62
N ALA A 349 15.56 -0.13 -17.93
CA ALA A 349 15.99 1.25 -18.07
C ALA A 349 16.81 1.45 -19.35
N ARG A 350 16.48 2.50 -20.11
CA ARG A 350 17.24 2.96 -21.28
C ARG A 350 18.30 3.98 -20.89
N ARG A 351 17.93 5.01 -20.12
CA ARG A 351 18.81 6.14 -19.80
C ARG A 351 19.17 6.22 -18.32
N ARG A 352 18.18 6.21 -17.42
CA ARG A 352 18.38 6.39 -15.97
C ARG A 352 17.69 5.26 -15.19
N CYS A 353 18.37 4.78 -14.15
CA CYS A 353 17.82 3.82 -13.21
C CYS A 353 18.14 4.28 -11.78
N THR A 354 17.08 4.43 -10.98
CA THR A 354 17.17 4.80 -9.58
C THR A 354 16.61 3.66 -8.75
N ILE A 355 17.37 3.20 -7.77
CA ILE A 355 16.99 2.17 -6.80
C ILE A 355 16.79 2.86 -5.45
N THR A 356 15.69 2.55 -4.77
CA THR A 356 15.40 3.09 -3.44
C THR A 356 15.18 1.95 -2.43
N HIS A 357 15.61 2.19 -1.20
CA HIS A 357 15.35 1.31 -0.07
C HIS A 357 15.02 2.13 1.19
N ALA A 358 14.06 1.66 1.97
CA ALA A 358 13.61 2.28 3.21
C ALA A 358 14.15 1.52 4.43
N ALA A 359 14.60 2.25 5.45
CA ALA A 359 15.04 1.66 6.73
C ALA A 359 13.87 1.13 7.57
N ASN A 360 12.66 1.67 7.36
CA ASN A 360 11.44 1.27 8.03
C ASN A 360 10.29 1.16 7.03
N ARG A 361 9.63 0.00 6.96
CA ARG A 361 8.45 -0.19 6.11
C ARG A 361 7.32 -0.78 6.90
N ARG A 362 6.11 -0.28 6.63
CA ARG A 362 4.88 -0.89 7.16
C ARG A 362 4.46 -2.03 6.24
N ILE A 363 4.60 -3.26 6.73
CA ILE A 363 4.23 -4.49 6.02
C ILE A 363 3.10 -5.16 6.81
N TYR A 364 1.97 -5.44 6.16
CA TYR A 364 0.76 -5.98 6.80
C TYR A 364 0.33 -5.19 8.05
N GLY A 365 0.36 -3.85 7.97
CA GLY A 365 0.01 -2.96 9.06
C GLY A 365 1.03 -2.85 10.20
N GLN A 366 2.11 -3.62 10.21
CA GLN A 366 3.16 -3.58 11.24
C GLN A 366 4.42 -2.88 10.74
N TRP A 367 5.00 -2.01 11.57
CA TRP A 367 6.31 -1.41 11.29
C TRP A 367 7.40 -2.46 11.42
N THR A 368 8.15 -2.66 10.34
CA THR A 368 9.29 -3.56 10.30
C THR A 368 10.53 -2.74 9.97
N SER A 369 11.57 -2.87 10.78
CA SER A 369 12.89 -2.34 10.41
C SER A 369 13.46 -3.24 9.32
N SER A 370 13.86 -2.61 8.23
CA SER A 370 14.32 -3.28 7.01
C SER A 370 15.77 -2.91 6.76
N ILE A 371 16.57 -3.91 6.43
CA ILE A 371 17.94 -3.68 5.96
C ILE A 371 17.93 -3.60 4.42
N PRO A 372 18.90 -2.89 3.81
CA PRO A 372 19.02 -2.83 2.36
C PRO A 372 19.13 -4.23 1.76
N SER A 373 18.56 -4.42 0.57
CA SER A 373 18.63 -5.68 -0.16
C SER A 373 20.09 -6.06 -0.44
N ARG A 374 20.42 -7.35 -0.28
CA ARG A 374 21.71 -7.89 -0.72
C ARG A 374 22.01 -7.63 -2.20
N PHE A 375 20.97 -7.47 -3.02
CA PHE A 375 21.15 -7.12 -4.44
C PHE A 375 21.82 -5.76 -4.64
N ILE A 376 21.75 -4.86 -3.65
CA ILE A 376 22.45 -3.57 -3.70
C ILE A 376 23.97 -3.78 -3.50
N GLU A 377 24.36 -4.65 -2.58
CA GLU A 377 25.78 -4.94 -2.28
C GLU A 377 26.48 -5.65 -3.44
N GLU A 378 25.72 -6.35 -4.26
CA GLU A 378 26.21 -7.10 -5.43
C GLU A 378 26.35 -6.23 -6.68
N LEU A 379 25.95 -4.94 -6.63
CA LEU A 379 26.15 -3.99 -7.72
C LEU A 379 27.60 -3.46 -7.69
N PRO A 380 28.33 -3.47 -8.83
CA PRO A 380 29.67 -2.90 -8.92
C PRO A 380 29.69 -1.40 -8.58
N ALA A 381 30.56 -1.01 -7.65
CA ALA A 381 30.71 0.38 -7.18
C ALA A 381 31.05 1.38 -8.30
N GLU A 382 31.70 0.92 -9.37
CA GLU A 382 32.04 1.75 -10.53
C GLU A 382 30.81 2.22 -11.34
N HIS A 383 29.68 1.52 -11.22
CA HIS A 383 28.46 1.80 -11.98
C HIS A 383 27.35 2.45 -11.16
N ILE A 384 27.55 2.63 -9.85
CA ILE A 384 26.53 3.17 -8.95
C ILE A 384 27.02 4.43 -8.22
N GLU A 385 26.07 5.26 -7.82
CA GLU A 385 26.25 6.36 -6.88
C GLU A 385 25.28 6.14 -5.72
N GLN A 386 25.78 6.19 -4.49
CA GLN A 386 24.97 5.96 -3.30
C GLN A 386 24.73 7.28 -2.57
N GLU A 387 23.47 7.54 -2.25
CA GLU A 387 23.01 8.67 -1.45
C GLU A 387 22.19 8.12 -0.27
N THR A 388 22.31 8.73 0.91
CA THR A 388 21.48 8.34 2.06
C THR A 388 20.96 9.56 2.80
N THR A 389 19.67 9.54 3.13
CA THR A 389 19.02 10.55 3.95
C THR A 389 18.94 10.13 5.42
N LEU A 390 19.41 8.91 5.72
CA LEU A 390 19.40 8.28 7.05
C LEU A 390 20.43 8.88 8.01
N THR A 391 21.54 9.40 7.49
CA THR A 391 22.55 10.10 8.29
C THR A 391 22.05 11.52 8.56
N GLY A 392 21.71 11.83 9.80
CA GLY A 392 21.18 13.12 10.26
C GLY A 392 22.11 14.32 10.07
N GLY A 393 22.40 14.68 8.83
CA GLY A 393 23.13 15.88 8.42
C GLY A 393 22.18 16.84 7.70
N ALA A 394 21.93 17.99 8.33
CA ALA A 394 21.19 19.18 7.86
C ALA A 394 19.73 18.99 7.36
N SER A 395 19.41 17.92 6.64
CA SER A 395 18.08 17.64 6.08
C SER A 395 17.07 17.21 7.14
N MET A 396 17.46 16.51 8.20
CA MET A 396 16.50 16.04 9.22
C MET A 396 16.09 17.13 10.23
N TRP A 397 16.95 18.12 10.47
CA TRP A 397 16.61 19.29 11.30
C TRP A 397 15.95 20.41 10.48
N GLN A 398 16.22 20.53 9.17
CA GLN A 398 15.54 21.49 8.29
C GLN A 398 14.22 20.96 7.71
N ALA A 399 14.08 19.67 7.39
CA ALA A 399 12.84 19.10 6.86
C ALA A 399 11.75 18.94 7.93
N ASN A 400 12.14 18.78 9.20
CA ASN A 400 11.18 18.82 10.32
C ASN A 400 10.80 20.25 10.72
N TRP A 401 11.48 21.28 10.17
CA TRP A 401 11.13 22.70 10.34
C TRP A 401 10.42 23.29 9.11
N SER A 402 10.28 22.54 8.02
CA SER A 402 9.43 22.89 6.88
C SER A 402 7.96 22.45 7.04
N GLU A 403 7.55 21.94 8.20
CA GLU A 403 6.11 21.81 8.58
C GLU A 403 5.38 23.16 8.66
N ARG A 404 6.05 24.28 8.38
CA ARG A 404 5.48 25.63 8.28
C ARG A 404 5.36 26.15 6.85
N GLU A 405 5.88 25.44 5.86
CA GLU A 405 5.66 25.77 4.46
C GLU A 405 4.51 24.94 3.90
N ASP A 406 3.61 25.64 3.21
CA ASP A 406 2.50 25.02 2.50
C ASP A 406 3.07 23.99 1.52
N PRO A 407 2.77 22.68 1.68
CA PRO A 407 3.26 21.62 0.81
C PRO A 407 2.77 21.78 -0.64
N PHE A 408 1.90 22.76 -0.91
CA PHE A 408 1.39 23.13 -2.23
C PHE A 408 1.91 24.50 -2.73
N ALA A 409 2.81 25.16 -2.00
CA ALA A 409 3.35 26.47 -2.38
C ALA A 409 4.08 26.43 -3.73
N HIS A 410 4.79 25.35 -4.02
CA HIS A 410 5.50 25.15 -5.29
C HIS A 410 4.54 24.76 -6.42
N VAL A 411 3.54 23.91 -6.15
CA VAL A 411 2.52 23.51 -7.14
C VAL A 411 1.71 24.72 -7.61
N SER A 412 1.32 25.60 -6.68
CA SER A 412 0.55 26.82 -6.97
C SER A 412 1.37 27.91 -7.65
N ARG A 413 2.69 27.96 -7.40
CA ARG A 413 3.62 28.93 -7.98
C ARG A 413 4.06 28.56 -9.39
N ASP A 414 4.33 27.28 -9.63
CA ASP A 414 5.04 26.84 -10.83
C ASP A 414 4.11 26.34 -11.95
N ARG A 415 2.90 25.86 -11.63
CA ARG A 415 1.89 25.45 -12.62
C ARG A 415 0.45 25.78 -12.20
N PRO A 416 0.04 27.07 -12.27
CA PRO A 416 -1.32 27.50 -11.91
C PRO A 416 -2.43 26.88 -12.79
N GLU A 417 -2.10 26.39 -13.98
CA GLU A 417 -3.07 25.71 -14.85
C GLU A 417 -3.54 24.37 -14.25
N ARG A 418 -2.64 23.61 -13.59
CA ARG A 418 -3.00 22.39 -12.83
C ARG A 418 -3.81 22.70 -11.57
N SER A 419 -3.63 23.87 -10.96
CA SER A 419 -4.45 24.28 -9.81
C SER A 419 -5.84 24.76 -10.23
N SER A 420 -5.97 25.34 -11.43
CA SER A 420 -7.24 25.81 -12.00
C SER A 420 -8.16 24.69 -12.53
N SER A 421 -7.59 23.55 -12.91
CA SER A 421 -8.32 22.35 -13.34
C SER A 421 -8.85 21.49 -12.18
N ARG A 422 -8.56 21.87 -10.92
CA ARG A 422 -9.04 21.16 -9.72
C ARG A 422 -10.45 21.62 -9.35
N GLY A 423 -11.27 20.68 -8.89
CA GLY A 423 -12.69 20.90 -8.61
C GLY A 423 -12.99 21.94 -7.51
N PRO A 424 -14.27 22.28 -7.29
CA PRO A 424 -14.70 23.37 -6.40
C PRO A 424 -14.23 23.27 -4.93
N GLY A 425 -13.90 22.07 -4.44
CA GLY A 425 -13.34 21.86 -3.10
C GLY A 425 -11.94 22.47 -2.92
N TRP A 426 -11.11 22.40 -3.97
CA TRP A 426 -9.75 22.96 -3.97
C TRP A 426 -9.76 24.50 -3.92
N GLN A 427 -10.71 25.12 -4.62
CA GLN A 427 -10.91 26.57 -4.59
C GLN A 427 -11.35 27.06 -3.20
N ARG A 428 -12.09 26.24 -2.44
CA ARG A 428 -12.45 26.56 -1.05
C ARG A 428 -11.24 26.47 -0.12
N ALA A 429 -10.43 25.41 -0.20
CA ALA A 429 -9.21 25.26 0.61
C ALA A 429 -8.20 26.41 0.40
N LEU A 430 -8.05 26.89 -0.84
CA LEU A 430 -7.24 28.08 -1.16
C LEU A 430 -7.81 29.38 -0.57
N SER A 431 -9.13 29.48 -0.45
CA SER A 431 -9.82 30.68 0.06
C SER A 431 -9.88 30.75 1.60
N THR A 432 -9.90 29.59 2.28
CA THR A 432 -9.98 29.51 3.75
C THR A 432 -8.61 29.58 4.43
N GLY A 433 -7.52 29.40 3.68
CA GLY A 433 -6.18 29.36 4.23
C GLY A 433 -5.89 28.06 4.99
N TYR A 434 -4.62 27.65 4.98
CA TYR A 434 -4.12 26.46 5.66
C TYR A 434 -3.69 26.83 7.09
N GLU A 435 -4.25 26.20 8.12
CA GLU A 435 -3.77 26.36 9.50
C GLU A 435 -2.39 25.69 9.65
N LYS A 436 -1.35 26.52 9.82
CA LYS A 436 0.07 26.11 9.85
C LYS A 436 0.53 25.51 11.17
N ALA A 437 -0.38 25.27 12.11
CA ALA A 437 -0.06 24.76 13.42
C ALA A 437 -0.67 23.36 13.56
N PRO A 438 0.14 22.28 13.64
CA PRO A 438 -0.41 20.99 13.99
C PRO A 438 -1.04 21.09 15.38
N ALA A 439 -2.35 20.85 15.46
CA ALA A 439 -2.95 20.52 16.74
C ALA A 439 -2.28 19.23 17.20
N ARG A 440 -1.55 19.29 18.32
CA ARG A 440 -1.00 18.08 18.94
C ARG A 440 -2.16 17.19 19.35
N VAL A 441 -2.55 16.27 18.48
CA VAL A 441 -3.40 15.14 18.84
C VAL A 441 -2.58 14.34 19.83
N ARG A 442 -3.07 14.27 21.06
CA ARG A 442 -2.43 13.54 22.15
C ARG A 442 -2.34 12.07 21.71
N GLU A 443 -1.13 11.59 21.43
CA GLU A 443 -0.88 10.18 21.11
C GLU A 443 -1.57 9.30 22.16
N THR A 444 -2.50 8.46 21.70
CA THR A 444 -3.04 7.38 22.50
C THR A 444 -1.93 6.33 22.60
N THR A 445 -1.25 6.30 23.75
CA THR A 445 -0.21 5.30 24.09
C THR A 445 -0.76 3.87 24.25
N ARG A 446 -1.97 3.58 23.73
CA ARG A 446 -2.70 2.33 23.90
C ARG A 446 -2.49 1.42 22.68
N SER A 447 -1.92 0.24 22.90
CA SER A 447 -1.79 -0.80 21.87
C SER A 447 -3.12 -1.54 21.72
N ALA A 448 -3.62 -1.77 20.50
CA ALA A 448 -4.83 -2.56 20.26
C ALA A 448 -4.80 -3.99 20.85
N ALA A 449 -3.62 -4.51 21.22
CA ALA A 449 -3.47 -5.80 21.89
C ALA A 449 -3.89 -5.81 23.37
N SER A 450 -4.08 -4.65 24.02
CA SER A 450 -4.45 -4.58 25.44
C SER A 450 -5.96 -4.73 25.71
N PHE A 451 -6.81 -4.71 24.67
CA PHE A 451 -8.27 -4.92 24.81
C PHE A 451 -8.68 -6.41 24.88
N ALA A 452 -7.83 -7.34 24.46
CA ALA A 452 -8.22 -8.75 24.31
C ALA A 452 -7.92 -9.65 25.52
N ALA A 453 -7.12 -9.20 26.49
CA ALA A 453 -6.75 -10.00 27.66
C ALA A 453 -7.29 -9.36 28.95
N LYS A 454 -8.11 -10.10 29.70
CA LYS A 454 -8.63 -9.65 31.00
C LYS A 454 -7.45 -9.49 31.99
N PRO A 455 -7.33 -8.34 32.68
CA PRO A 455 -6.32 -8.14 33.71
C PRO A 455 -6.52 -9.11 34.89
N ARG A 456 -5.43 -9.54 35.53
CA ARG A 456 -5.49 -10.09 36.89
C ARG A 456 -6.02 -9.04 37.86
N ALA A 457 -7.10 -9.37 38.57
CA ALA A 457 -7.79 -8.45 39.48
C ALA A 457 -7.12 -8.31 40.87
N ASP A 458 -6.14 -9.16 41.18
CA ASP A 458 -5.42 -9.19 42.44
C ASP A 458 -4.22 -8.23 42.49
N ILE A 459 -3.78 -7.71 41.35
CA ILE A 459 -2.66 -6.76 41.25
C ILE A 459 -3.23 -5.36 41.01
N SER A 460 -2.98 -4.44 41.94
CA SER A 460 -3.37 -3.03 41.82
C SER A 460 -2.16 -2.13 41.50
N ILE A 461 -2.42 -0.98 40.90
CA ILE A 461 -1.39 0.05 40.69
C ILE A 461 -0.86 0.48 42.07
N GLY A 462 0.46 0.49 42.24
CA GLY A 462 1.15 0.72 43.51
C GLY A 462 1.46 -0.56 44.30
N ALA A 463 0.98 -1.73 43.88
CA ALA A 463 1.32 -2.99 44.53
C ALA A 463 2.80 -3.35 44.32
N ARG A 464 3.40 -3.95 45.36
CA ARG A 464 4.75 -4.50 45.29
C ARG A 464 4.70 -5.92 44.76
N VAL A 465 5.56 -6.19 43.78
CA VAL A 465 5.53 -7.45 43.06
C VAL A 465 6.95 -7.95 42.76
N PHE A 466 7.09 -9.26 42.55
CA PHE A 466 8.36 -9.91 42.26
C PHE A 466 8.35 -10.58 40.89
N HIS A 467 9.41 -10.36 40.11
CA HIS A 467 9.65 -11.00 38.81
C HIS A 467 10.98 -11.77 38.84
N GLU A 468 10.99 -13.04 38.43
CA GLU A 468 12.16 -13.94 38.56
C GLU A 468 13.47 -13.36 37.99
N LYS A 469 13.38 -12.61 36.88
CA LYS A 469 14.54 -12.00 36.21
C LYS A 469 14.93 -10.61 36.72
N PHE A 470 13.97 -9.82 37.20
CA PHE A 470 14.14 -8.38 37.45
C PHE A 470 14.04 -8.00 38.94
N GLY A 471 13.70 -8.96 39.80
CA GLY A 471 13.59 -8.77 41.23
C GLY A 471 12.29 -8.08 41.64
N PHE A 472 12.35 -7.34 42.76
CA PHE A 472 11.21 -6.60 43.27
C PHE A 472 11.00 -5.31 42.49
N GLY A 473 9.73 -4.96 42.28
CA GLY A 473 9.33 -3.70 41.68
C GLY A 473 7.94 -3.26 42.12
N THR A 474 7.63 -2.01 41.83
CA THR A 474 6.31 -1.41 42.11
C THR A 474 5.57 -1.19 40.80
N VAL A 475 4.31 -1.64 40.74
CA VAL A 475 3.47 -1.46 39.55
C VAL A 475 3.12 0.03 39.41
N THR A 476 3.53 0.65 38.30
CA THR A 476 3.29 2.07 38.01
C THR A 476 2.11 2.27 37.07
N ASP A 477 1.84 1.31 36.18
CA ASP A 477 0.68 1.33 35.27
C ASP A 477 0.23 -0.09 34.88
N GLN A 478 -1.01 -0.25 34.44
CA GLN A 478 -1.57 -1.54 33.99
C GLN A 478 -2.39 -1.36 32.71
N GLU A 479 -1.99 -2.07 31.65
CA GLU A 479 -2.64 -2.05 30.34
C GLU A 479 -3.05 -3.48 29.94
N GLY A 480 -4.28 -3.88 30.25
CA GLY A 480 -4.76 -5.25 30.06
C GLY A 480 -3.95 -6.24 30.92
N ASN A 481 -3.33 -7.24 30.30
CA ASN A 481 -2.45 -8.19 30.98
C ASN A 481 -0.97 -7.75 31.05
N LYS A 482 -0.65 -6.51 30.64
CA LYS A 482 0.71 -5.95 30.74
C LYS A 482 0.78 -4.98 31.91
N LEU A 483 1.81 -5.16 32.74
CA LEU A 483 2.16 -4.30 33.86
C LEU A 483 3.39 -3.48 33.47
N GLU A 484 3.32 -2.17 33.68
CA GLU A 484 4.51 -1.33 33.73
C GLU A 484 4.99 -1.32 35.19
N ILE A 485 6.21 -1.83 35.41
CA ILE A 485 6.77 -2.03 36.73
C ILE A 485 8.10 -1.30 36.81
N GLU A 486 8.26 -0.48 37.84
CA GLU A 486 9.54 0.11 38.20
C GLU A 486 10.30 -0.85 39.11
N PHE A 487 11.30 -1.54 38.55
CA PHE A 487 12.13 -2.49 39.27
C PHE A 487 13.31 -1.78 39.96
N GLU A 488 13.58 -2.14 41.21
CA GLU A 488 14.62 -1.49 42.04
C GLU A 488 16.03 -1.55 41.42
N HIS A 489 16.30 -2.57 40.60
CA HIS A 489 17.62 -2.79 39.99
C HIS A 489 17.62 -2.80 38.45
N ALA A 490 16.45 -2.76 37.81
CA ALA A 490 16.32 -2.89 36.35
C ALA A 490 15.59 -1.72 35.68
N GLY A 491 15.15 -0.72 36.45
CA GLY A 491 14.39 0.43 35.99
C GLY A 491 12.99 0.05 35.50
N THR A 492 12.32 0.96 34.79
CA THR A 492 10.97 0.75 34.27
C THR A 492 10.96 -0.30 33.16
N LYS A 493 10.19 -1.37 33.33
CA LYS A 493 10.01 -2.43 32.34
C LYS A 493 8.54 -2.81 32.21
N ARG A 494 8.12 -3.14 31.00
CA ARG A 494 6.81 -3.73 30.70
C ARG A 494 6.90 -5.24 30.70
N VAL A 495 6.12 -5.89 31.56
CA VAL A 495 6.05 -7.35 31.71
C VAL A 495 4.60 -7.82 31.71
N LEU A 496 4.34 -9.09 31.41
CA LEU A 496 2.98 -9.64 31.51
C LEU A 496 2.69 -10.02 32.97
N ASP A 497 1.45 -9.84 33.41
CA ASP A 497 0.95 -10.16 34.76
C ASP A 497 1.13 -11.65 35.14
N SER A 498 1.26 -12.54 34.16
CA SER A 498 1.54 -13.97 34.35
C SER A 498 2.95 -14.27 34.86
N PHE A 499 3.91 -13.37 34.69
CA PHE A 499 5.32 -13.56 35.09
C PHE A 499 5.66 -12.87 36.41
N VAL A 500 4.63 -12.46 37.15
CA VAL A 500 4.77 -11.60 38.31
C VAL A 500 3.98 -12.19 39.48
N SER A 501 4.63 -12.24 40.64
CA SER A 501 4.07 -12.75 41.89
C SER A 501 3.81 -11.60 42.87
N LEU A 502 2.63 -11.59 43.50
CA LEU A 502 2.33 -10.65 44.59
C LEU A 502 3.17 -11.00 45.81
N THR A 503 3.71 -9.97 46.45
CA THR A 503 4.44 -10.07 47.71
C THR A 503 3.67 -9.23 48.72
N GLU A 504 3.30 -9.82 49.85
CA GLU A 504 2.61 -9.11 50.96
C GLU A 504 3.43 -7.93 51.50
#